data_AF-A0A0C2I7E4-F1
#
_entry.id   AF-A0A0C2I7E4-F1
#
_cell.length_a   1.000
_cell.length_b   1.000
_cell.length_c   1.000
_cell.angle_alpha   90.00
_cell.angle_beta   90.00
_cell.angle_gamma   90.00
#
_symmetry.space_group_name_H-M   'P 1'
#
loop_
_entity.id
_entity.type
_entity.pdbx_description
1 polymer ?
#
loop_
_entity_poly.entity_id
_entity_poly.type
_entity_poly.pdbx_seq_one_letter_code
_entity_poly.pdbx_strand_id
1 'polypeptide(L)'
;MMTVRQMTRYAIQEIARRVQPGMVEEDAVEMAKDVLAEHAMLRGWHEVYVRFGSNTTKTFGEASEPGMVLGADDIFLIDIGPTWKEWEGDGGDTFVTGSNPDMAHCATDAREIFHDVRRHWLSTQATGKALYEFALACAEQRGWELNMDLSGHRLADFPHASIYPGPMADITFTPSRQLWVLEIHIRNKEHTFGAFFEDMLLEDTYFFA
;
A
#
# COMPACT_ATOMS: atom_id res chain seq x y z
N MET A 1 -0.11 4.20 -18.07
CA MET A 1 -0.30 3.28 -16.94
C MET A 1 0.97 2.53 -16.49
N MET A 2 1.51 1.55 -17.23
CA MET A 2 2.64 0.74 -16.72
C MET A 2 3.92 1.54 -16.40
N THR A 3 4.22 2.59 -17.16
CA THR A 3 5.33 3.49 -16.86
C THR A 3 5.13 4.24 -15.54
N VAL A 4 3.93 4.80 -15.30
CA VAL A 4 3.69 5.53 -14.04
C VAL A 4 3.71 4.59 -12.83
N ARG A 5 3.19 3.35 -12.96
CA ARG A 5 3.38 2.29 -11.94
C ARG A 5 4.85 2.06 -11.61
N GLN A 6 5.71 1.88 -12.63
CA GLN A 6 7.15 1.67 -12.42
C GLN A 6 7.80 2.87 -11.72
N MET A 7 7.42 4.09 -12.11
CA MET A 7 7.90 5.32 -11.47
C MET A 7 7.44 5.41 -10.00
N THR A 8 6.18 5.07 -9.71
CA THR A 8 5.65 5.02 -8.33
C THR A 8 6.42 4.02 -7.49
N ARG A 9 6.59 2.78 -7.96
CA ARG A 9 7.38 1.75 -7.25
C ARG A 9 8.84 2.19 -7.05
N TYR A 10 9.43 2.86 -8.02
CA TYR A 10 10.78 3.42 -7.89
C TYR A 10 10.84 4.52 -6.81
N ALA A 11 9.88 5.44 -6.80
CA ALA A 11 9.79 6.52 -5.81
C ALA A 11 9.62 5.96 -4.39
N ILE A 12 8.76 4.95 -4.18
CA ILE A 12 8.62 4.26 -2.87
C ILE A 12 9.97 3.75 -2.37
N GLN A 13 10.74 3.06 -3.23
CA GLN A 13 12.05 2.52 -2.85
C GLN A 13 13.08 3.61 -2.60
N GLU A 14 13.00 4.73 -3.31
CA GLU A 14 13.86 5.88 -3.07
C GLU A 14 13.54 6.58 -1.75
N ILE A 15 12.26 6.81 -1.46
CA ILE A 15 11.79 7.36 -0.18
C ILE A 15 12.23 6.44 0.97
N ALA A 16 11.99 5.14 0.86
CA ALA A 16 12.37 4.16 1.88
C ALA A 16 13.87 4.17 2.18
N ARG A 17 14.74 4.38 1.17
CA ARG A 17 16.18 4.51 1.36
C ARG A 17 16.61 5.79 2.07
N ARG A 18 15.78 6.84 2.03
CA ARG A 18 16.01 8.14 2.69
C ARG A 18 15.42 8.20 4.11
N VAL A 19 14.43 7.36 4.43
CA VAL A 19 13.87 7.23 5.79
C VAL A 19 14.89 6.58 6.74
N GLN A 20 15.12 7.19 7.91
CA GLN A 20 16.11 6.73 8.89
C GLN A 20 15.60 6.82 10.33
N PRO A 21 16.08 5.97 11.25
CA PRO A 21 15.82 6.12 12.68
C PRO A 21 16.13 7.54 13.19
N GLY A 22 15.25 8.06 14.05
CA GLY A 22 15.34 9.41 14.61
C GLY A 22 14.63 10.49 13.79
N MET A 23 14.13 10.18 12.59
CA MET A 23 13.25 11.10 11.86
C MET A 23 11.89 11.20 12.55
N VAL A 24 11.33 12.41 12.55
CA VAL A 24 9.93 12.65 12.88
C VAL A 24 9.08 12.36 11.64
N GLU A 25 7.89 11.78 11.82
CA GLU A 25 7.01 11.35 10.73
C GLU A 25 6.70 12.49 9.74
N GLU A 26 6.38 13.68 10.25
CA GLU A 26 6.10 14.86 9.45
C GLU A 26 7.28 15.27 8.56
N ASP A 27 8.51 15.18 9.07
CA ASP A 27 9.72 15.46 8.28
C ASP A 27 9.92 14.41 7.17
N ALA A 28 9.55 13.16 7.43
CA ALA A 28 9.61 12.09 6.44
C ALA A 28 8.54 12.26 5.35
N VAL A 29 7.35 12.76 5.69
CA VAL A 29 6.30 13.12 4.72
C VAL A 29 6.77 14.27 3.82
N GLU A 30 7.36 15.33 4.37
CA GLU A 30 7.88 16.44 3.56
C GLU A 30 9.05 15.98 2.67
N MET A 31 9.95 15.15 3.19
CA MET A 31 11.02 14.53 2.39
C MET A 31 10.46 13.68 1.25
N ALA A 32 9.39 12.90 1.49
CA ALA A 32 8.75 12.11 0.45
C ALA A 32 8.12 12.99 -0.64
N LYS A 33 7.50 14.11 -0.26
CA LYS A 33 6.99 15.11 -1.22
C LYS A 33 8.11 15.71 -2.07
N ASP A 34 9.27 16.01 -1.48
CA ASP A 34 10.43 16.50 -2.22
C ASP A 34 10.92 15.46 -3.25
N VAL A 35 11.00 14.18 -2.87
CA VAL A 35 11.34 13.09 -3.81
C VAL A 35 10.34 13.04 -4.96
N LEU A 36 9.03 13.12 -4.68
CA LEU A 36 8.02 13.13 -5.73
C LEU A 36 8.12 14.37 -6.63
N ALA A 37 8.49 15.52 -6.07
CA ALA A 37 8.70 16.75 -6.85
C ALA A 37 9.90 16.62 -7.80
N GLU A 38 11.01 16.01 -7.36
CA GLU A 38 12.20 15.71 -8.18
C GLU A 38 11.83 14.88 -9.42
N HIS A 39 10.84 13.99 -9.33
CA HIS A 39 10.36 13.13 -10.42
C HIS A 39 9.15 13.69 -11.21
N ALA A 40 8.74 14.94 -10.93
CA ALA A 40 7.53 15.55 -11.50
C ALA A 40 6.24 14.75 -11.22
N MET A 41 6.13 14.21 -10.00
CA MET A 41 5.08 13.33 -9.51
C MET A 41 4.36 13.84 -8.25
N LEU A 42 4.69 15.05 -7.76
CA LEU A 42 4.13 15.59 -6.51
C LEU A 42 2.62 15.77 -6.54
N ARG A 43 2.03 16.09 -7.71
CA ARG A 43 0.57 16.14 -7.83
C ARG A 43 0.04 14.72 -7.71
N GLY A 44 -0.74 14.42 -6.68
CA GLY A 44 -1.40 13.12 -6.48
C GLY A 44 -2.91 13.21 -6.45
N TRP A 45 -3.57 12.05 -6.41
CA TRP A 45 -5.02 11.93 -6.23
C TRP A 45 -5.42 11.66 -4.76
N HIS A 46 -4.44 11.29 -3.91
CA HIS A 46 -4.53 11.38 -2.45
C HIS A 46 -3.24 11.97 -1.85
N GLU A 47 -3.25 12.19 -0.53
CA GLU A 47 -2.12 12.70 0.25
C GLU A 47 -0.94 11.73 0.27
N VAL A 48 0.28 12.25 0.43
CA VAL A 48 1.48 11.42 0.63
C VAL A 48 1.49 10.90 2.06
N TYR A 49 1.47 9.58 2.23
CA TYR A 49 1.56 8.95 3.54
C TYR A 49 2.94 8.35 3.75
N VAL A 50 3.58 8.76 4.83
CA VAL A 50 4.69 8.06 5.48
C VAL A 50 4.29 7.92 6.94
N ARG A 51 4.14 6.70 7.45
CA ARG A 51 3.61 6.45 8.79
C ARG A 51 4.52 5.55 9.59
N PHE A 52 4.78 5.91 10.85
CA PHE A 52 5.74 5.25 11.74
C PHE A 52 5.06 4.51 12.89
N GLY A 53 5.62 3.36 13.28
CA GLY A 53 5.20 2.61 14.46
C GLY A 53 3.69 2.38 14.51
N SER A 54 3.03 2.83 15.58
CA SER A 54 1.57 2.68 15.73
C SER A 54 0.73 3.45 14.72
N ASN A 55 1.26 4.51 14.08
CA ASN A 55 0.50 5.19 13.01
C ASN A 55 0.30 4.27 11.78
N THR A 56 1.10 3.22 11.63
CA THR A 56 0.91 2.23 10.55
C THR A 56 -0.42 1.48 10.62
N THR A 57 -1.13 1.48 11.76
CA THR A 57 -2.44 0.80 11.90
C THR A 57 -3.64 1.64 11.46
N LYS A 58 -3.42 2.94 11.20
CA LYS A 58 -4.48 3.92 10.90
C LYS A 58 -5.04 3.73 9.49
N THR A 59 -6.29 4.11 9.26
CA THR A 59 -6.88 4.11 7.90
C THR A 59 -6.43 5.34 7.11
N PHE A 60 -6.60 5.34 5.79
CA PHE A 60 -6.32 6.51 4.95
C PHE A 60 -7.37 7.60 5.22
N GLY A 61 -6.92 8.83 5.44
CA GLY A 61 -7.77 9.94 5.92
C GLY A 61 -7.87 10.07 7.44
N GLU A 62 -7.47 9.05 8.22
CA GLU A 62 -7.27 9.21 9.66
C GLU A 62 -5.97 9.99 9.93
N ALA A 63 -6.05 10.97 10.83
CA ALA A 63 -4.89 11.77 11.20
C ALA A 63 -3.89 10.93 12.01
N SER A 64 -2.61 11.02 11.64
CA SER A 64 -1.50 10.49 12.42
C SER A 64 -1.42 11.11 13.82
N GLU A 65 -0.91 10.35 14.80
CA GLU A 65 -0.48 10.96 16.05
C GLU A 65 0.75 11.82 15.72
N PRO A 66 0.76 13.11 16.09
CA PRO A 66 1.82 14.01 15.69
C PRO A 66 3.11 13.75 16.47
N GLY A 67 4.26 14.03 15.86
CA GLY A 67 5.56 13.95 16.50
C GLY A 67 6.07 12.52 16.75
N MET A 68 5.51 11.53 16.05
CA MET A 68 6.03 10.16 16.09
C MET A 68 7.44 10.12 15.51
N VAL A 69 8.38 9.54 16.26
CA VAL A 69 9.78 9.41 15.85
C VAL A 69 10.06 7.95 15.50
N LEU A 70 10.63 7.71 14.32
CA LEU A 70 10.99 6.36 13.89
C LEU A 70 12.08 5.78 14.79
N GLY A 71 11.82 4.64 15.41
CA GLY A 71 12.79 3.94 16.25
C GLY A 71 13.93 3.29 15.46
N ALA A 72 14.96 2.85 16.19
CA ALA A 72 16.04 2.04 15.62
C ALA A 72 15.64 0.59 15.31
N ASP A 73 14.55 0.12 15.93
CA ASP A 73 13.98 -1.22 15.78
C ASP A 73 12.45 -1.09 15.66
N ASP A 74 12.00 -0.65 14.50
CA ASP A 74 10.66 -0.12 14.26
C ASP A 74 10.16 -0.42 12.84
N ILE A 75 8.95 0.02 12.51
CA ILE A 75 8.26 -0.23 11.25
C ILE A 75 7.70 1.07 10.69
N PHE A 76 7.69 1.17 9.36
CA PHE A 76 7.05 2.27 8.67
C PHE A 76 6.44 1.82 7.36
N LEU A 77 5.38 2.50 6.94
CA LEU A 77 4.80 2.32 5.62
C LEU A 77 4.90 3.61 4.81
N ILE A 78 4.95 3.45 3.49
CA ILE A 78 4.86 4.51 2.51
C ILE A 78 3.67 4.17 1.62
N ASP A 79 2.80 5.14 1.38
CA ASP A 79 1.68 5.02 0.44
C ASP A 79 1.54 6.32 -0.36
N ILE A 80 1.57 6.19 -1.69
CA ILE A 80 1.62 7.32 -2.63
C ILE A 80 0.79 7.07 -3.89
N GLY A 81 -0.10 8.02 -4.19
CA GLY A 81 -0.93 8.04 -5.40
C GLY A 81 -0.58 9.20 -6.32
N PRO A 82 0.65 9.25 -6.88
CA PRO A 82 1.11 10.35 -7.72
C PRO A 82 0.43 10.36 -9.08
N THR A 83 0.47 11.49 -9.76
CA THR A 83 0.08 11.62 -11.17
C THR A 83 1.31 11.96 -11.99
N TRP A 84 1.43 11.34 -13.17
CA TRP A 84 2.45 11.67 -14.15
C TRP A 84 1.81 11.89 -15.52
N LYS A 85 1.90 13.13 -16.02
CA LYS A 85 1.10 13.62 -17.15
C LYS A 85 -0.40 13.44 -16.88
N GLU A 86 -1.07 12.56 -17.60
CA GLU A 86 -2.51 12.26 -17.47
C GLU A 86 -2.78 10.92 -16.77
N TRP A 87 -1.73 10.23 -16.30
CA TRP A 87 -1.84 8.89 -15.72
C TRP A 87 -1.68 8.93 -14.21
N GLU A 88 -2.55 8.18 -13.52
CA GLU A 88 -2.45 7.93 -12.09
C GLU A 88 -1.49 6.76 -11.84
N GLY A 89 -0.57 6.97 -10.91
CA GLY A 89 0.17 5.93 -10.23
C GLY A 89 -0.43 5.69 -8.86
N ASP A 90 -0.11 4.52 -8.33
CA ASP A 90 -0.62 4.07 -7.05
C ASP A 90 0.26 2.98 -6.47
N GLY A 91 0.41 2.97 -5.17
CA GLY A 91 1.12 1.92 -4.48
C GLY A 91 1.63 2.34 -3.12
N GLY A 92 1.65 1.33 -2.26
CA GLY A 92 2.29 1.39 -0.97
C GLY A 92 3.11 0.15 -0.64
N ASP A 93 3.94 0.29 0.37
CA ASP A 93 4.81 -0.77 0.87
C ASP A 93 5.26 -0.48 2.30
N THR A 94 5.65 -1.54 3.02
CA THR A 94 6.07 -1.47 4.42
C THR A 94 7.52 -1.92 4.59
N PHE A 95 8.24 -1.19 5.42
CA PHE A 95 9.67 -1.33 5.66
C PHE A 95 9.92 -1.35 7.16
N VAL A 96 11.08 -1.88 7.55
CA VAL A 96 11.49 -1.97 8.95
C VAL A 96 12.86 -1.36 9.15
N THR A 97 13.08 -0.81 10.34
CA THR A 97 14.41 -0.50 10.87
C THR A 97 14.78 -1.57 11.89
N GLY A 98 16.07 -1.86 12.04
CA GLY A 98 16.54 -2.82 13.04
C GLY A 98 16.29 -4.28 12.67
N SER A 99 15.88 -5.09 13.64
CA SER A 99 15.85 -6.55 13.59
C SER A 99 14.67 -7.20 14.31
N ASN A 100 13.65 -6.43 14.67
CA ASN A 100 12.45 -6.93 15.35
C ASN A 100 11.77 -7.98 14.45
N PRO A 101 11.72 -9.26 14.87
CA PRO A 101 11.21 -10.33 14.03
C PRO A 101 9.71 -10.20 13.74
N ASP A 102 8.92 -9.66 14.67
CA ASP A 102 7.47 -9.55 14.50
C ASP A 102 7.12 -8.48 13.47
N MET A 103 7.81 -7.34 13.50
CA MET A 103 7.65 -6.28 12.50
C MET A 103 8.15 -6.71 11.12
N ALA A 104 9.29 -7.42 11.07
CA ALA A 104 9.82 -7.97 9.83
C ALA A 104 8.87 -9.01 9.20
N HIS A 105 8.28 -9.88 10.02
CA HIS A 105 7.25 -10.81 9.57
C HIS A 105 5.99 -10.07 9.09
N CYS A 106 5.52 -9.06 9.81
CA CYS A 106 4.35 -8.26 9.40
C CYS A 106 4.55 -7.62 8.02
N ALA A 107 5.69 -6.94 7.81
CA ALA A 107 6.01 -6.33 6.52
C ALA A 107 6.16 -7.36 5.39
N THR A 108 6.68 -8.55 5.68
CA THR A 108 6.80 -9.64 4.70
C THR A 108 5.44 -10.24 4.37
N ASP A 109 4.63 -10.51 5.38
CA ASP A 109 3.34 -11.18 5.21
C ASP A 109 2.32 -10.31 4.48
N ALA A 110 2.34 -8.97 4.63
CA ALA A 110 1.51 -8.09 3.82
C ALA A 110 1.77 -8.29 2.31
N ARG A 111 3.04 -8.39 1.91
CA ARG A 111 3.44 -8.67 0.52
C ARG A 111 3.03 -10.08 0.07
N GLU A 112 3.27 -11.08 0.91
CA GLU A 112 2.93 -12.47 0.58
C GLU A 112 1.42 -12.68 0.45
N ILE A 113 0.62 -12.07 1.34
CA ILE A 113 -0.85 -12.07 1.24
C ILE A 113 -1.28 -11.41 -0.07
N PHE A 114 -0.73 -10.24 -0.42
CA PHE A 114 -1.02 -9.61 -1.72
C PHE A 114 -0.74 -10.57 -2.87
N HIS A 115 0.41 -11.25 -2.84
CA HIS A 115 0.78 -12.15 -3.92
C HIS A 115 -0.10 -13.41 -3.99
N ASP A 116 -0.51 -13.97 -2.85
CA ASP A 116 -1.48 -15.07 -2.78
C ASP A 116 -2.84 -14.66 -3.32
N VAL A 117 -3.36 -13.52 -2.88
CA VAL A 117 -4.66 -12.99 -3.30
C VAL A 117 -4.63 -12.69 -4.81
N ARG A 118 -3.57 -12.06 -5.32
CA ARG A 118 -3.38 -11.85 -6.76
C ARG A 118 -3.36 -13.16 -7.56
N ARG A 119 -2.63 -14.18 -7.09
CA ARG A 119 -2.59 -15.51 -7.74
C ARG A 119 -3.96 -16.20 -7.70
N HIS A 120 -4.71 -16.01 -6.61
CA HIS A 120 -6.08 -16.48 -6.52
C HIS A 120 -6.96 -15.80 -7.58
N TRP A 121 -6.93 -14.47 -7.68
CA TRP A 121 -7.62 -13.73 -8.73
C TRP A 121 -7.29 -14.23 -10.14
N LEU A 122 -6.00 -14.44 -10.45
CA LEU A 122 -5.55 -14.96 -11.76
C LEU A 122 -6.10 -16.35 -12.09
N SER A 123 -6.15 -17.24 -11.10
CA SER A 123 -6.50 -18.65 -11.30
C SER A 123 -8.00 -18.93 -11.25
N THR A 124 -8.76 -18.14 -10.51
CA THR A 124 -10.20 -18.39 -10.28
C THR A 124 -11.13 -17.39 -10.94
N GLN A 125 -10.59 -16.23 -11.39
CA GLN A 125 -11.40 -15.09 -11.82
C GLN A 125 -12.39 -14.63 -10.74
N ALA A 126 -12.01 -14.73 -9.46
CA ALA A 126 -12.84 -14.32 -8.32
C ALA A 126 -13.41 -12.90 -8.49
N THR A 127 -14.61 -12.69 -7.98
CA THR A 127 -15.18 -11.34 -7.81
C THR A 127 -14.38 -10.57 -6.76
N GLY A 128 -14.46 -9.24 -6.76
CA GLY A 128 -13.77 -8.45 -5.73
C GLY A 128 -14.20 -8.84 -4.30
N LYS A 129 -15.50 -9.09 -4.07
CA LYS A 129 -15.98 -9.64 -2.81
C LYS A 129 -15.32 -10.98 -2.42
N ALA A 130 -15.32 -11.96 -3.32
CA ALA A 130 -14.72 -13.26 -3.06
C ALA A 130 -13.19 -13.15 -2.88
N LEU A 131 -12.56 -12.17 -3.51
CA LEU A 131 -11.13 -11.90 -3.38
C LEU A 131 -10.77 -11.41 -1.98
N TYR A 132 -11.57 -10.52 -1.38
CA TYR A 132 -11.37 -10.06 -0.02
C TYR A 132 -11.76 -11.11 1.04
N GLU A 133 -12.76 -11.96 0.77
CA GLU A 133 -13.02 -13.14 1.61
C GLU A 133 -11.79 -14.07 1.66
N PHE A 134 -11.10 -14.26 0.53
CA PHE A 134 -9.84 -15.01 0.47
C PHE A 134 -8.69 -14.28 1.17
N ALA A 135 -8.59 -12.95 1.03
CA ALA A 135 -7.58 -12.13 1.72
C ALA A 135 -7.72 -12.21 3.25
N LEU A 136 -8.95 -12.14 3.77
CA LEU A 136 -9.25 -12.32 5.19
C LEU A 136 -8.72 -13.67 5.70
N ALA A 137 -9.02 -14.76 5.00
CA ALA A 137 -8.53 -16.08 5.36
C ALA A 137 -6.99 -16.17 5.31
N CYS A 138 -6.35 -15.51 4.35
CA CYS A 138 -4.89 -15.46 4.25
C CYS A 138 -4.24 -14.72 5.43
N ALA A 139 -4.84 -13.61 5.88
CA ALA A 139 -4.36 -12.85 7.03
C ALA A 139 -4.57 -13.62 8.34
N GLU A 140 -5.76 -14.17 8.55
CA GLU A 140 -6.09 -14.96 9.75
C GLU A 140 -5.18 -16.18 9.92
N GLN A 141 -4.89 -16.90 8.83
CA GLN A 141 -3.98 -18.06 8.85
C GLN A 141 -2.54 -17.69 9.27
N ARG A 142 -2.14 -16.44 9.04
CA ARG A 142 -0.83 -15.88 9.44
C ARG A 142 -0.87 -15.20 10.80
N GLY A 143 -2.04 -15.14 11.45
CA GLY A 143 -2.22 -14.55 12.77
C GLY A 143 -2.45 -13.03 12.76
N TRP A 144 -2.69 -12.44 11.59
CA TRP A 144 -2.93 -11.02 11.42
C TRP A 144 -4.43 -10.70 11.31
N GLU A 145 -4.80 -9.46 11.62
CA GLU A 145 -6.12 -8.91 11.30
C GLU A 145 -6.04 -8.11 10.01
N LEU A 146 -6.84 -8.45 9.00
CA LEU A 146 -6.99 -7.63 7.80
C LEU A 146 -7.91 -6.44 8.11
N ASN A 147 -7.46 -5.23 7.78
CA ASN A 147 -8.26 -4.02 7.93
C ASN A 147 -9.18 -3.84 6.71
N MET A 148 -10.44 -4.23 6.85
CA MET A 148 -11.46 -4.15 5.80
C MET A 148 -11.97 -2.72 5.51
N ASP A 149 -11.57 -1.73 6.30
CA ASP A 149 -11.85 -0.32 5.98
C ASP A 149 -10.99 0.16 4.79
N LEU A 150 -9.91 -0.57 4.48
CA LEU A 150 -9.06 -0.36 3.32
C LEU A 150 -9.26 -1.52 2.35
N SER A 151 -9.76 -1.19 1.17
CA SER A 151 -9.84 -2.13 0.09
C SER A 151 -9.49 -1.40 -1.19
N GLY A 152 -8.74 -2.10 -2.03
CA GLY A 152 -8.36 -1.70 -3.36
C GLY A 152 -9.51 -1.09 -4.15
N HIS A 153 -9.15 -0.19 -5.04
CA HIS A 153 -10.08 0.53 -5.87
C HIS A 153 -9.67 0.44 -7.34
N ARG A 154 -10.43 1.15 -8.15
CA ARG A 154 -10.20 1.22 -9.58
C ARG A 154 -9.22 2.35 -9.88
N LEU A 155 -8.25 2.11 -10.75
CA LEU A 155 -7.47 3.14 -11.44
C LEU A 155 -8.11 3.50 -12.79
N ALA A 156 -7.97 4.75 -13.21
CA ALA A 156 -8.38 5.19 -14.54
C ALA A 156 -7.52 6.37 -15.04
N ASP A 157 -7.93 6.96 -16.17
CA ASP A 157 -7.43 8.28 -16.55
C ASP A 157 -7.85 9.28 -15.46
N PHE A 158 -6.94 10.17 -15.05
CA PHE A 158 -7.22 11.06 -13.93
C PHE A 158 -8.41 11.99 -14.25
N PRO A 159 -9.44 12.09 -13.38
CA PRO A 159 -9.61 11.40 -12.09
C PRO A 159 -10.49 10.12 -12.16
N HIS A 160 -10.00 9.00 -11.62
CA HIS A 160 -10.70 7.70 -11.67
C HIS A 160 -12.02 7.62 -10.90
N ALA A 161 -12.18 8.44 -9.86
CA ALA A 161 -13.40 8.54 -9.07
C ALA A 161 -14.65 8.89 -9.93
N SER A 162 -14.44 9.41 -11.13
CA SER A 162 -15.50 9.74 -12.09
C SER A 162 -16.17 8.50 -12.72
N ILE A 163 -15.54 7.32 -12.66
CA ILE A 163 -16.02 6.12 -13.38
C ILE A 163 -16.64 5.08 -12.43
N TYR A 164 -16.03 4.82 -11.28
CA TYR A 164 -16.62 3.98 -10.22
C TYR A 164 -15.96 4.31 -8.87
N PRO A 165 -16.70 4.81 -7.86
CA PRO A 165 -16.11 5.22 -6.58
C PRO A 165 -16.15 4.12 -5.51
N GLY A 166 -16.64 2.91 -5.84
CA GLY A 166 -16.86 1.87 -4.84
C GLY A 166 -15.61 1.03 -4.54
N PRO A 167 -15.51 0.47 -3.33
CA PRO A 167 -14.44 -0.45 -2.94
C PRO A 167 -14.48 -1.75 -3.75
N MET A 168 -13.32 -2.33 -4.06
CA MET A 168 -13.22 -3.66 -4.68
C MET A 168 -13.86 -4.75 -3.81
N ALA A 169 -13.82 -4.60 -2.48
CA ALA A 169 -14.44 -5.56 -1.57
C ALA A 169 -15.96 -5.74 -1.81
N ASP A 170 -16.63 -4.78 -2.45
CA ASP A 170 -18.08 -4.82 -2.68
C ASP A 170 -18.47 -5.29 -4.09
N ILE A 171 -17.54 -5.36 -5.04
CA ILE A 171 -17.90 -5.68 -6.42
C ILE A 171 -18.21 -7.17 -6.61
N THR A 172 -19.29 -7.43 -7.35
CA THR A 172 -19.78 -8.78 -7.67
C THR A 172 -19.30 -9.29 -9.03
N PHE A 173 -18.35 -8.59 -9.65
CA PHE A 173 -17.69 -8.97 -10.90
C PHE A 173 -16.19 -9.12 -10.68
N THR A 174 -15.51 -9.78 -11.61
CA THR A 174 -14.05 -9.96 -11.59
C THR A 174 -13.35 -8.63 -11.90
N PRO A 175 -12.46 -8.12 -11.02
CA PRO A 175 -11.67 -6.93 -11.32
C PRO A 175 -10.85 -7.13 -12.60
N SER A 176 -10.89 -6.16 -13.51
CA SER A 176 -10.14 -6.23 -14.77
C SER A 176 -8.66 -5.95 -14.56
N ARG A 177 -7.81 -6.66 -15.30
CA ARG A 177 -6.36 -6.40 -15.34
C ARG A 177 -6.07 -4.93 -15.69
N GLN A 178 -4.99 -4.39 -15.11
CA GLN A 178 -4.49 -3.02 -15.34
C GLN A 178 -5.44 -1.86 -14.96
N LEU A 179 -6.62 -2.14 -14.40
CA LEU A 179 -7.58 -1.11 -14.00
C LEU A 179 -7.87 -1.12 -12.51
N TRP A 180 -7.28 -2.03 -11.75
CA TRP A 180 -7.59 -2.22 -10.35
C TRP A 180 -6.29 -2.40 -9.57
N VAL A 181 -6.25 -1.78 -8.39
CA VAL A 181 -5.22 -1.99 -7.36
C VAL A 181 -5.78 -2.89 -6.28
N LEU A 182 -4.93 -3.76 -5.74
CA LEU A 182 -5.25 -4.59 -4.60
C LEU A 182 -4.47 -4.05 -3.41
N GLU A 183 -5.18 -3.74 -2.35
CA GLU A 183 -4.63 -3.23 -1.10
C GLU A 183 -4.71 -4.30 -0.02
N ILE A 184 -3.59 -4.57 0.64
CA ILE A 184 -3.53 -5.43 1.82
C ILE A 184 -2.99 -4.62 2.98
N HIS A 185 -3.87 -4.26 3.90
CA HIS A 185 -3.50 -3.67 5.19
C HIS A 185 -3.75 -4.67 6.31
N ILE A 186 -2.69 -5.12 6.96
CA ILE A 186 -2.76 -6.02 8.12
C ILE A 186 -2.30 -5.34 9.40
N ARG A 187 -2.85 -5.77 10.54
CA ARG A 187 -2.51 -5.28 11.88
C ARG A 187 -2.15 -6.45 12.80
N ASN A 188 -1.25 -6.21 13.74
CA ASN A 188 -1.11 -7.11 14.89
C ASN A 188 -2.34 -7.00 15.79
N LYS A 189 -2.60 -8.04 16.61
CA LYS A 189 -3.83 -8.13 17.41
C LYS A 189 -4.00 -7.01 18.43
N GLU A 190 -2.89 -6.50 18.95
CA GLU A 190 -2.89 -5.41 19.92
C GLU A 190 -3.00 -4.02 19.26
N HIS A 191 -3.02 -3.96 17.92
CA HIS A 191 -3.09 -2.73 17.12
C HIS A 191 -1.98 -1.74 17.49
N THR A 192 -0.78 -2.26 17.74
CA THR A 192 0.43 -1.47 18.05
C THR A 192 1.28 -1.21 16.82
N PHE A 193 1.14 -2.02 15.77
CA PHE A 193 1.73 -1.81 14.46
C PHE A 193 0.98 -2.59 13.38
N GLY A 194 1.16 -2.18 12.12
CA GLY A 194 0.59 -2.81 10.96
C GLY A 194 1.52 -2.72 9.75
N ALA A 195 1.11 -3.38 8.68
CA ALA A 195 1.80 -3.37 7.41
C ALA A 195 0.80 -3.22 6.27
N PHE A 196 1.15 -2.38 5.31
CA PHE A 196 0.44 -2.13 4.08
C PHE A 196 1.29 -2.58 2.88
N PHE A 197 0.65 -3.24 1.92
CA PHE A 197 1.19 -3.43 0.59
C PHE A 197 0.09 -3.24 -0.45
N GLU A 198 0.44 -2.52 -1.51
CA GLU A 198 -0.44 -2.31 -2.64
C GLU A 198 0.32 -2.28 -3.95
N ASP A 199 -0.32 -2.90 -4.95
CA ASP A 199 0.04 -2.73 -6.34
C ASP A 199 -1.17 -3.10 -7.24
N MET A 200 -1.03 -2.86 -8.53
CA MET A 200 -2.01 -3.25 -9.55
C MET A 200 -2.19 -4.78 -9.62
N LEU A 201 -3.42 -5.24 -9.89
CA LEU A 201 -3.69 -6.63 -10.24
C LEU A 201 -3.12 -6.98 -11.62
N LEU A 202 -1.99 -7.70 -11.62
CA LEU A 202 -1.20 -8.08 -12.81
C LEU A 202 -0.68 -9.54 -12.69
N GLU A 203 -0.26 -10.12 -13.81
CA GLU A 203 0.39 -11.43 -13.90
C GLU A 203 1.80 -11.41 -13.29
N ASP A 204 2.32 -12.59 -12.94
CA ASP A 204 3.61 -12.76 -12.29
C ASP A 204 4.78 -12.11 -13.06
N THR A 205 4.70 -12.05 -14.39
CA THR A 205 5.70 -11.41 -15.26
C THR A 205 5.96 -9.94 -14.94
N TYR A 206 5.08 -9.28 -14.17
CA TYR A 206 5.21 -7.87 -13.78
C TYR A 206 5.84 -7.66 -12.39
N PHE A 207 6.06 -8.74 -11.63
CA PHE A 207 6.61 -8.70 -10.27
C PHE A 207 7.99 -9.36 -10.16
N PHE A 208 8.46 -10.03 -11.20
CA PHE A 208 9.83 -10.51 -11.30
C PHE A 208 10.72 -9.41 -11.91
N ALA A 209 11.57 -8.80 -11.09
CA ALA A 209 12.66 -7.94 -11.52
C ALA A 209 13.86 -8.11 -10.58
#